data_AF-A0A2E0UI48-F1
#
_entry.id   AF-A0A2E0UI48-F1
#
_cell.length_a   1.000
_cell.length_b   1.000
_cell.length_c   1.000
_cell.angle_alpha   90.00
_cell.angle_beta   90.00
_cell.angle_gamma   90.00
#
_symmetry.space_group_name_H-M   'P 1'
#
loop_
_entity.id
_entity.type
_entity.pdbx_description
1 polymer ?
#
loop_
_entity_poly.entity_id
_entity_poly.type
_entity_poly.pdbx_seq_one_letter_code
_entity_poly.pdbx_strand_id
1 'polypeptide(L)'
;MNDNMELINVTVYEPTNSLFGKKSDKAEASYFYCSSKDSCSYFANNECLNVANLFRGSCPFGKRRTVTGYTPRARSYRKWIEEIRDKNREHLYALKRARDAVGFVGEWVCLPYAHMSLDNKLFKRPSGFCSSGEPFIHIEDWNVETAYALISRRPQAMMGGEIKSYRSEVVPKFCKDLQDLVPEFYNDLITSHPDVKCITESYSYVGRKALIHSLRAGVEIKKRNDSWVWDGEKLTSNNHKILFPVVDYDSITVSIKPKKDENIEITDNSQVDENTIFAD
;
A
#
# COMPACT_ATOMS: atom_id res chain seq x y z
N MET A 1 -24.73 -19.06 -0.54
CA MET A 1 -24.45 -17.66 -0.93
C MET A 1 -24.90 -16.81 0.24
N ASN A 2 -24.04 -16.00 0.85
CA ASN A 2 -24.43 -15.20 2.01
C ASN A 2 -25.39 -14.09 1.57
N ASP A 3 -26.59 -14.09 2.15
CA ASP A 3 -27.69 -13.18 1.80
C ASP A 3 -27.53 -11.74 2.36
N ASN A 4 -26.45 -11.45 3.09
CA ASN A 4 -26.22 -10.15 3.74
C ASN A 4 -25.02 -9.40 3.12
N MET A 5 -25.11 -9.02 1.85
CA MET A 5 -24.09 -8.19 1.20
C MET A 5 -24.51 -6.72 1.27
N GLU A 6 -23.71 -5.89 1.95
CA GLU A 6 -23.99 -4.47 2.11
C GLU A 6 -23.12 -3.60 1.21
N LEU A 7 -23.66 -2.48 0.72
CA LEU A 7 -22.91 -1.50 -0.04
C LEU A 7 -21.94 -0.77 0.90
N ILE A 8 -20.65 -0.81 0.57
CA ILE A 8 -19.60 -0.22 1.40
C ILE A 8 -18.84 0.92 0.71
N ASN A 9 -18.81 0.95 -0.62
CA ASN A 9 -18.12 1.99 -1.37
C ASN A 9 -18.66 2.09 -2.80
N VAL A 10 -18.61 3.29 -3.36
CA VAL A 10 -18.92 3.59 -4.76
C VAL A 10 -17.82 4.46 -5.35
N THR A 11 -17.31 4.09 -6.53
CA THR A 11 -16.35 4.92 -7.27
C THR A 11 -16.90 5.24 -8.65
N VAL A 12 -16.68 6.47 -9.12
CA VAL A 12 -17.01 6.88 -10.49
C VAL A 12 -15.73 7.10 -11.29
N TYR A 13 -15.63 6.47 -12.46
CA TYR A 13 -14.62 6.76 -13.46
C TYR A 13 -15.17 7.75 -14.47
N GLU A 14 -14.54 8.92 -14.57
CA GLU A 14 -14.84 9.93 -15.57
C GLU A 14 -13.69 10.02 -16.58
N PRO A 15 -13.91 9.64 -17.85
CA PRO A 15 -12.85 9.71 -18.86
C PRO A 15 -12.25 11.10 -19.04
N THR A 16 -13.01 12.17 -18.82
CA THR A 16 -12.50 13.54 -18.93
C THR A 16 -11.54 13.94 -17.81
N ASN A 17 -11.60 13.25 -16.67
CA ASN A 17 -10.78 13.55 -15.48
C ASN A 17 -9.60 12.58 -15.35
N SER A 18 -9.48 11.61 -16.26
CA SER A 18 -8.41 10.62 -16.28
C SER A 18 -7.28 11.07 -17.20
N LEU A 19 -6.03 10.94 -16.74
CA LEU A 19 -4.83 11.25 -17.52
C LEU A 19 -4.72 10.42 -18.81
N PHE A 20 -5.30 9.22 -18.83
CA PHE A 20 -5.30 8.33 -19.99
C PHE A 20 -6.70 8.15 -20.61
N GLY A 21 -7.69 8.91 -20.13
CA GLY A 21 -9.07 8.79 -20.60
C GLY A 21 -9.28 9.43 -21.97
N LYS A 22 -10.02 8.76 -22.84
CA LYS A 22 -10.38 9.28 -24.17
C LYS A 22 -11.83 9.77 -24.17
N LYS A 23 -12.14 10.76 -25.02
CA LYS A 23 -13.52 11.23 -25.25
C LYS A 23 -14.46 10.16 -25.82
N SER A 24 -13.90 9.06 -26.32
CA SER A 24 -14.63 7.87 -26.77
C SER A 24 -14.99 6.91 -25.65
N ASP A 25 -14.30 6.99 -24.51
CA ASP A 25 -14.48 6.04 -23.41
C ASP A 25 -15.79 6.38 -22.68
N LYS A 26 -16.42 5.37 -22.10
CA LYS A 26 -17.63 5.54 -21.31
C LYS A 26 -17.26 5.80 -19.85
N ALA A 27 -18.04 6.62 -19.16
CA ALA A 27 -17.97 6.67 -17.71
C ALA A 27 -18.44 5.35 -17.10
N GLU A 28 -17.92 5.03 -15.93
CA GLU A 28 -18.27 3.81 -15.19
C GLU A 28 -18.51 4.12 -13.72
N ALA A 29 -19.46 3.40 -13.12
CA ALA A 29 -19.71 3.45 -11.69
C ALA A 29 -19.49 2.04 -11.14
N SER A 30 -18.51 1.89 -10.25
CA SER A 30 -18.23 0.63 -9.57
C SER A 30 -18.77 0.67 -8.14
N TYR A 31 -19.60 -0.31 -7.82
CA TYR A 31 -20.23 -0.52 -6.52
C TYR A 31 -19.56 -1.71 -5.84
N PHE A 32 -19.15 -1.51 -4.60
CA PHE A 32 -18.44 -2.50 -3.80
C PHE A 32 -19.32 -2.93 -2.64
N TYR A 33 -19.51 -4.24 -2.53
CA TYR A 33 -20.32 -4.87 -1.50
C TYR A 33 -19.46 -5.78 -0.63
N CYS A 34 -19.83 -5.94 0.64
CA CYS A 34 -19.13 -6.83 1.58
C CYS A 34 -20.13 -7.51 2.52
N SER A 35 -19.87 -8.78 2.84
CA SER A 35 -20.66 -9.55 3.84
C SER A 35 -19.99 -9.66 5.21
N SER A 36 -18.82 -9.05 5.38
CA SER A 36 -17.98 -9.23 6.58
C SER A 36 -17.32 -7.91 7.00
N LYS A 37 -17.99 -6.78 6.79
CA LYS A 37 -17.43 -5.45 7.08
C LYS A 37 -17.13 -5.26 8.58
N ASP A 38 -18.00 -5.80 9.44
CA ASP A 38 -17.93 -5.60 10.90
C ASP A 38 -16.79 -6.40 11.56
N SER A 39 -16.27 -7.42 10.88
CA SER A 39 -15.14 -8.25 11.31
C SER A 39 -13.91 -8.10 10.41
N CYS A 40 -13.80 -6.98 9.67
CA CYS A 40 -12.73 -6.72 8.73
C CYS A 40 -11.79 -5.61 9.26
N SER A 41 -10.53 -5.96 9.53
CA SER A 41 -9.53 -5.02 10.02
C SER A 41 -9.21 -3.91 9.02
N TYR A 42 -9.31 -4.17 7.71
CA TYR A 42 -9.16 -3.14 6.69
C TYR A 42 -10.32 -2.15 6.74
N PHE A 43 -11.56 -2.66 6.84
CA PHE A 43 -12.75 -1.80 6.86
C PHE A 43 -12.75 -0.86 8.07
N ALA A 44 -12.30 -1.36 9.24
CA ALA A 44 -12.11 -0.54 10.44
C ALA A 44 -11.13 0.65 10.23
N ASN A 45 -10.25 0.56 9.23
CA ASN A 45 -9.31 1.61 8.85
C ASN A 45 -9.77 2.43 7.62
N ASN A 46 -11.05 2.36 7.23
CA ASN A 46 -11.59 2.95 6.00
C ASN A 46 -10.90 2.46 4.72
N GLU A 47 -10.48 1.18 4.72
CA GLU A 47 -9.77 0.53 3.63
C GLU A 47 -10.52 -0.69 3.09
N CYS A 48 -10.25 -1.07 1.84
CA CYS A 48 -10.78 -2.31 1.27
C CYS A 48 -9.84 -2.91 0.20
N LEU A 49 -9.62 -4.22 0.28
CA LEU A 49 -8.83 -5.00 -0.69
C LEU A 49 -9.41 -4.99 -2.11
N ASN A 50 -10.72 -4.78 -2.26
CA ASN A 50 -11.36 -4.76 -3.57
C ASN A 50 -11.36 -3.37 -4.23
N VAL A 51 -11.04 -2.30 -3.48
CA VAL A 51 -11.00 -0.92 -4.01
C VAL A 51 -9.67 -0.69 -4.74
N ALA A 52 -9.76 -0.12 -5.95
CA ALA A 52 -8.62 0.17 -6.83
C ALA A 52 -7.71 -1.04 -7.15
N ASN A 53 -8.29 -2.24 -7.16
CA ASN A 53 -7.55 -3.48 -7.37
C ASN A 53 -7.74 -3.99 -8.81
N LEU A 54 -6.76 -3.75 -9.68
CA LEU A 54 -6.75 -4.25 -11.08
C LEU A 54 -6.03 -5.60 -11.23
N PHE A 55 -5.14 -5.99 -10.31
CA PHE A 55 -4.20 -7.10 -10.53
C PHE A 55 -3.96 -8.01 -9.31
N ARG A 56 -4.58 -7.77 -8.14
CA ARG A 56 -4.43 -8.63 -6.95
C ARG A 56 -5.64 -9.54 -6.78
N GLY A 57 -5.44 -10.55 -5.94
CA GLY A 57 -6.46 -11.51 -5.57
C GLY A 57 -7.76 -10.87 -5.09
N SER A 58 -8.89 -11.50 -5.42
CA SER A 58 -10.21 -11.08 -4.98
C SER A 58 -10.39 -11.38 -3.49
N CYS A 59 -10.91 -10.42 -2.73
CA CYS A 59 -11.41 -10.72 -1.38
C CYS A 59 -12.66 -11.60 -1.51
N PRO A 60 -12.69 -12.82 -0.90
CA PRO A 60 -13.81 -13.75 -1.07
C PRO A 60 -15.12 -13.28 -0.43
N PHE A 61 -15.04 -12.27 0.44
CA PHE A 61 -16.19 -11.68 1.15
C PHE A 61 -16.77 -10.46 0.44
N GLY A 62 -16.10 -9.98 -0.61
CA GLY A 62 -16.52 -8.78 -1.32
C GLY A 62 -16.91 -9.05 -2.76
N LYS A 63 -17.84 -8.22 -3.26
CA LYS A 63 -18.27 -8.24 -4.66
C LYS A 63 -18.15 -6.86 -5.27
N ARG A 64 -17.78 -6.81 -6.54
CA ARG A 64 -17.77 -5.59 -7.35
C ARG A 64 -18.81 -5.70 -8.45
N ARG A 65 -19.67 -4.70 -8.57
CA ARG A 65 -20.57 -4.54 -9.71
C ARG A 65 -20.23 -3.24 -10.41
N THR A 66 -19.98 -3.28 -11.71
CA THR A 66 -19.72 -2.09 -12.52
C THR A 66 -20.90 -1.83 -13.44
N VAL A 67 -21.37 -0.59 -13.47
CA VAL A 67 -22.38 -0.11 -14.40
C VAL A 67 -21.72 0.86 -15.36
N THR A 68 -21.87 0.59 -16.65
CA THR A 68 -21.32 1.44 -17.72
C THR A 68 -22.33 2.52 -18.09
N GLY A 69 -21.90 3.77 -18.02
CA GLY A 69 -22.66 4.95 -18.40
C GLY A 69 -22.44 5.37 -19.84
N TYR A 70 -22.37 6.68 -20.05
CA TYR A 70 -22.26 7.29 -21.37
C TYR A 70 -20.84 7.80 -21.66
N THR A 71 -20.56 8.11 -22.93
CA THR A 71 -19.34 8.82 -23.31
C THR A 71 -19.46 10.31 -22.98
N PRO A 72 -18.35 11.04 -22.79
CA PRO A 72 -18.37 12.48 -22.53
C PRO A 72 -19.13 13.34 -23.57
N ARG A 73 -19.32 12.83 -24.80
CA ARG A 73 -20.06 13.53 -25.86
C ARG A 73 -21.58 13.38 -25.76
N ALA A 74 -22.07 12.41 -25.00
CA ALA A 74 -23.51 12.16 -24.88
C ALA A 74 -24.16 13.24 -24.01
N ARG A 75 -25.38 13.67 -24.40
CA ARG A 75 -26.15 14.66 -23.62
C ARG A 75 -26.46 14.18 -22.19
N SER A 76 -26.64 12.87 -22.01
CA SER A 76 -26.95 12.26 -20.71
C SER A 76 -25.72 12.07 -19.81
N TYR A 77 -24.51 12.38 -20.26
CA TYR A 77 -23.27 12.10 -19.54
C TYR A 77 -23.23 12.73 -18.14
N ARG A 78 -23.37 14.05 -18.06
CA ARG A 78 -23.30 14.79 -16.79
C ARG A 78 -24.43 14.39 -15.84
N LYS A 79 -25.66 14.34 -16.35
CA LYS A 79 -26.84 13.92 -15.59
C LYS A 79 -26.65 12.54 -14.96
N TRP A 80 -26.13 11.59 -15.72
CA TRP A 80 -25.89 10.24 -15.21
C TRP A 80 -24.84 10.23 -14.07
N ILE A 81 -23.75 10.99 -14.20
CA ILE A 81 -22.73 11.10 -13.16
C ILE A 81 -23.30 11.74 -11.89
N GLU A 82 -24.02 12.84 -12.03
CA GLU A 82 -24.66 13.56 -10.91
C GLU A 82 -25.64 12.65 -10.17
N GLU A 83 -26.51 11.93 -10.89
CA GLU A 83 -27.44 10.97 -10.28
C GLU A 83 -26.74 9.86 -9.49
N ILE A 84 -25.61 9.33 -9.98
CA ILE A 84 -24.83 8.33 -9.23
C ILE A 84 -24.25 8.94 -7.96
N ARG A 85 -23.67 10.14 -8.04
CA ARG A 85 -23.05 10.83 -6.91
C ARG A 85 -24.08 11.14 -5.82
N ASP A 86 -25.22 11.67 -6.21
CA ASP A 86 -26.27 12.08 -5.27
C ASP A 86 -26.90 10.88 -4.56
N LYS A 87 -27.23 9.81 -5.30
CA LYS A 87 -27.84 8.60 -4.73
C LYS A 87 -26.91 7.83 -3.78
N ASN A 88 -25.59 7.98 -3.94
CA ASN A 88 -24.60 7.20 -3.19
C ASN A 88 -23.68 8.09 -2.34
N ARG A 89 -24.14 9.28 -1.96
CA ARG A 89 -23.30 10.31 -1.32
C ARG A 89 -22.50 9.80 -0.12
N GLU A 90 -23.11 8.98 0.72
CA GLU A 90 -22.48 8.41 1.93
C GLU A 90 -21.41 7.36 1.62
N HIS A 91 -21.51 6.69 0.47
CA HIS A 91 -20.57 5.63 0.06
C HIS A 91 -19.58 6.08 -1.02
N LEU A 92 -19.74 7.30 -1.54
CA LEU A 92 -18.97 7.80 -2.66
C LEU A 92 -17.52 8.05 -2.23
N TYR A 93 -16.59 7.23 -2.73
CA TYR A 93 -15.18 7.20 -2.34
C TYR A 93 -14.97 7.12 -0.82
N ALA A 94 -15.87 6.46 -0.09
CA ALA A 94 -15.81 6.31 1.35
C ALA A 94 -14.59 5.48 1.80
N LEU A 95 -14.12 4.57 0.95
CA LEU A 95 -13.00 3.68 1.26
C LEU A 95 -11.80 3.94 0.35
N LYS A 96 -10.62 3.80 0.94
CA LYS A 96 -9.33 3.78 0.23
C LYS A 96 -8.95 2.35 -0.15
N ARG A 97 -7.96 2.23 -1.03
CA ARG A 97 -7.29 0.95 -1.28
C ARG A 97 -6.66 0.47 0.02
N ALA A 98 -6.84 -0.81 0.34
CA ALA A 98 -6.18 -1.41 1.49
C ALA A 98 -4.66 -1.44 1.33
N ARG A 99 -3.98 -1.21 2.45
CA ARG A 99 -2.52 -1.40 2.56
C ARG A 99 -2.14 -2.85 2.30
N ASP A 100 -0.97 -3.05 1.74
CA ASP A 100 -0.42 -4.38 1.47
C ASP A 100 0.24 -4.95 2.74
N ALA A 101 -0.52 -5.15 3.81
CA ALA A 101 -0.09 -5.65 5.12
C ALA A 101 -1.04 -6.75 5.64
N VAL A 102 -0.66 -7.44 6.72
CA VAL A 102 -1.53 -8.46 7.34
C VAL A 102 -2.86 -7.84 7.81
N GLY A 103 -3.95 -8.58 7.63
CA GLY A 103 -5.27 -8.18 8.12
C GLY A 103 -6.20 -9.36 8.35
N PHE A 104 -7.22 -9.16 9.18
CA PHE A 104 -8.19 -10.17 9.56
C PHE A 104 -9.55 -9.86 8.94
N VAL A 105 -10.22 -10.87 8.40
CA VAL A 105 -11.55 -10.75 7.79
C VAL A 105 -12.39 -11.95 8.21
N GLY A 106 -13.19 -11.78 9.26
CA GLY A 106 -13.88 -12.90 9.91
C GLY A 106 -12.88 -13.96 10.38
N GLU A 107 -13.11 -15.22 10.00
CA GLU A 107 -12.27 -16.37 10.36
C GLU A 107 -11.05 -16.55 9.43
N TRP A 108 -10.58 -15.48 8.78
CA TRP A 108 -9.50 -15.57 7.79
C TRP A 108 -8.44 -14.50 8.01
N VAL A 109 -7.20 -14.90 7.82
CA VAL A 109 -6.02 -14.02 7.82
C VAL A 109 -5.63 -13.74 6.38
N CYS A 110 -5.66 -12.48 5.98
CA CYS A 110 -5.22 -12.02 4.68
C CYS A 110 -3.73 -11.65 4.73
N LEU A 111 -2.94 -12.24 3.83
CA LEU A 111 -1.51 -12.00 3.67
C LEU A 111 -1.21 -11.51 2.25
N PRO A 112 -1.52 -10.24 1.91
CA PRO A 112 -1.48 -9.70 0.55
C PRO A 112 -0.06 -9.40 0.06
N TYR A 113 0.88 -10.31 0.29
CA TYR A 113 2.30 -10.16 -0.04
C TYR A 113 2.65 -10.83 -1.36
N ALA A 114 3.48 -10.17 -2.16
CA ALA A 114 3.92 -10.69 -3.45
C ALA A 114 4.58 -12.06 -3.29
N HIS A 115 4.19 -13.00 -4.14
CA HIS A 115 4.70 -14.38 -4.18
C HIS A 115 4.45 -15.23 -2.92
N MET A 116 3.84 -14.72 -1.85
CA MET A 116 3.63 -15.51 -0.62
C MET A 116 2.66 -16.66 -0.84
N SER A 117 1.57 -16.41 -1.60
CA SER A 117 0.58 -17.41 -1.99
C SER A 117 0.97 -18.26 -3.20
N LEU A 118 2.15 -18.03 -3.80
CA LEU A 118 2.55 -18.70 -5.06
C LEU A 118 2.71 -20.20 -4.84
N ASP A 119 1.84 -20.98 -5.48
CA ASP A 119 1.78 -22.45 -5.41
C ASP A 119 1.73 -23.02 -3.97
N ASN A 120 1.20 -22.25 -3.02
CA ASN A 120 1.10 -22.65 -1.61
C ASN A 120 -0.34 -22.99 -1.22
N LYS A 121 -0.61 -24.30 -1.02
CA LYS A 121 -1.94 -24.85 -0.70
C LYS A 121 -2.50 -24.45 0.66
N LEU A 122 -1.70 -23.83 1.54
CA LEU A 122 -2.18 -23.23 2.78
C LEU A 122 -3.19 -22.10 2.52
N PHE A 123 -3.08 -21.45 1.35
CA PHE A 123 -3.98 -20.37 0.97
C PHE A 123 -5.27 -20.90 0.34
N LYS A 124 -6.39 -20.26 0.66
CA LYS A 124 -7.73 -20.54 0.13
C LYS A 124 -7.74 -20.77 -1.38
N ARG A 125 -7.06 -19.90 -2.11
CA ARG A 125 -6.73 -20.12 -3.52
C ARG A 125 -5.29 -19.68 -3.76
N PRO A 126 -4.35 -20.60 -3.94
CA PRO A 126 -2.97 -20.24 -4.26
C PRO A 126 -2.93 -19.38 -5.52
N SER A 127 -2.01 -18.42 -5.57
CA SER A 127 -1.73 -17.72 -6.83
C SER A 127 -0.88 -18.61 -7.73
N GLY A 128 -1.14 -18.57 -9.03
CA GLY A 128 -0.23 -19.13 -10.03
C GLY A 128 0.62 -18.02 -10.66
N PHE A 129 1.54 -18.39 -11.56
CA PHE A 129 2.40 -17.41 -12.23
C PHE A 129 1.62 -16.43 -13.12
N CYS A 130 0.49 -16.88 -13.69
CA CYS A 130 -0.39 -16.08 -14.55
C CYS A 130 -1.79 -15.88 -13.95
N SER A 131 -1.99 -16.18 -12.65
CA SER A 131 -3.29 -16.09 -12.01
C SER A 131 -3.21 -15.51 -10.61
N SER A 132 -4.05 -14.50 -10.35
CA SER A 132 -4.22 -13.96 -9.00
C SER A 132 -4.90 -15.00 -8.10
N GLY A 133 -4.35 -15.22 -6.91
CA GLY A 133 -4.92 -16.10 -5.90
C GLY A 133 -5.98 -15.43 -5.03
N GLU A 134 -6.30 -16.05 -3.90
CA GLU A 134 -6.96 -15.45 -2.75
C GLU A 134 -5.98 -15.62 -1.58
N PRO A 135 -5.26 -14.55 -1.18
CA PRO A 135 -4.18 -14.63 -0.20
C PRO A 135 -4.75 -14.70 1.23
N PHE A 136 -5.63 -15.67 1.47
CA PHE A 136 -6.32 -15.89 2.74
C PHE A 136 -5.98 -17.27 3.29
N ILE A 137 -5.67 -17.33 4.59
CA ILE A 137 -5.48 -18.57 5.36
C ILE A 137 -6.61 -18.63 6.39
N HIS A 138 -7.20 -19.81 6.61
CA HIS A 138 -8.22 -19.97 7.65
C HIS A 138 -7.58 -19.80 9.03
N ILE A 139 -8.29 -19.21 9.99
CA ILE A 139 -7.72 -18.90 11.31
C ILE A 139 -7.27 -20.17 12.06
N GLU A 140 -7.93 -21.31 11.83
CA GLU A 140 -7.54 -22.61 12.40
C GLU A 140 -6.18 -23.09 11.90
N ASP A 141 -5.81 -22.73 10.67
CA ASP A 141 -4.51 -23.05 10.08
C ASP A 141 -3.46 -21.98 10.38
N TRP A 142 -3.82 -20.86 11.01
CA TRP A 142 -2.93 -19.75 11.28
C TRP A 142 -2.29 -19.87 12.67
N ASN A 143 -1.01 -20.24 12.70
CA ASN A 143 -0.20 -20.38 13.91
C ASN A 143 1.29 -20.07 13.66
N VAL A 144 2.08 -20.04 14.73
CA VAL A 144 3.53 -19.74 14.70
C VAL A 144 4.28 -20.60 13.69
N GLU A 145 4.00 -21.90 13.62
CA GLU A 145 4.68 -22.82 12.70
C GLU A 145 4.33 -22.54 11.24
N THR A 146 3.06 -22.25 10.95
CA THR A 146 2.66 -21.86 9.59
C THR A 146 3.24 -20.52 9.16
N ALA A 147 3.31 -19.53 10.06
CA ALA A 147 3.95 -18.25 9.79
C ALA A 147 5.45 -18.44 9.52
N TYR A 148 6.15 -19.23 10.34
CA TYR A 148 7.56 -19.52 10.15
C TYR A 148 7.83 -20.31 8.86
N ALA A 149 6.94 -21.23 8.48
CA ALA A 149 7.02 -21.93 7.20
C ALA A 149 6.91 -20.98 6.00
N LEU A 150 6.08 -19.92 6.08
CA LEU A 150 6.01 -18.87 5.06
C LEU A 150 7.29 -18.05 5.00
N ILE A 151 7.84 -17.66 6.16
CA ILE A 151 9.10 -16.91 6.27
C ILE A 151 10.24 -17.70 5.62
N SER A 152 10.36 -18.97 5.96
CA SER A 152 11.45 -19.87 5.54
C SER A 152 11.36 -20.32 4.07
N ARG A 153 10.24 -20.03 3.40
CA ARG A 153 9.99 -20.48 2.04
C ARG A 153 10.92 -19.83 1.01
N ARG A 154 11.25 -20.59 -0.04
CA ARG A 154 12.03 -20.15 -1.20
C ARG A 154 11.24 -20.36 -2.50
N PRO A 155 10.29 -19.47 -2.83
CA PRO A 155 9.52 -19.59 -4.06
C PRO A 155 10.42 -19.56 -5.30
N GLN A 156 10.05 -20.35 -6.30
CA GLN A 156 10.77 -20.45 -7.57
C GLN A 156 10.06 -19.65 -8.67
N ALA A 157 10.84 -19.06 -9.56
CA ALA A 157 10.33 -18.42 -10.77
C ALA A 157 9.96 -19.46 -11.85
N MET A 158 9.10 -19.08 -12.80
CA MET A 158 8.66 -19.96 -13.91
C MET A 158 9.82 -20.51 -14.74
N MET A 159 10.87 -19.73 -14.96
CA MET A 159 12.06 -20.13 -15.74
C MET A 159 13.16 -20.76 -14.87
N GLY A 160 12.82 -21.14 -13.63
CA GLY A 160 13.76 -21.63 -12.63
C GLY A 160 14.45 -20.50 -11.86
N GLY A 161 15.01 -20.85 -10.70
CA GLY A 161 15.70 -19.92 -9.81
C GLY A 161 14.80 -19.32 -8.73
N GLU A 162 15.40 -19.04 -7.58
CA GLU A 162 14.71 -18.44 -6.43
C GLU A 162 14.30 -16.99 -6.71
N ILE A 163 13.07 -16.64 -6.32
CA ILE A 163 12.60 -15.25 -6.34
C ILE A 163 13.26 -14.51 -5.17
N LYS A 164 14.47 -13.97 -5.40
CA LYS A 164 15.30 -13.33 -4.35
C LYS A 164 14.58 -12.20 -3.62
N SER A 165 13.78 -11.40 -4.34
CA SER A 165 13.01 -10.29 -3.75
C SER A 165 12.00 -10.76 -2.70
N TYR A 166 11.52 -12.01 -2.77
CA TYR A 166 10.70 -12.56 -1.70
C TYR A 166 11.45 -12.55 -0.37
N ARG A 167 12.71 -13.01 -0.37
CA ARG A 167 13.53 -13.07 0.84
C ARG A 167 14.08 -11.72 1.27
N SER A 168 14.50 -10.86 0.34
CA SER A 168 15.15 -9.59 0.67
C SER A 168 14.19 -8.44 0.95
N GLU A 169 12.94 -8.52 0.45
CA GLU A 169 11.98 -7.41 0.56
C GLU A 169 10.67 -7.87 1.22
N VAL A 170 10.07 -8.95 0.71
CA VAL A 170 8.73 -9.37 1.12
C VAL A 170 8.72 -9.92 2.55
N VAL A 171 9.65 -10.82 2.88
CA VAL A 171 9.72 -11.46 4.20
C VAL A 171 10.03 -10.44 5.31
N PRO A 172 11.04 -9.55 5.21
CA PRO A 172 11.27 -8.50 6.20
C PRO A 172 10.05 -7.60 6.40
N LYS A 173 9.38 -7.20 5.31
CA LYS A 173 8.14 -6.42 5.39
C LYS A 173 7.05 -7.16 6.17
N PHE A 174 6.83 -8.43 5.83
CA PHE A 174 5.83 -9.25 6.50
C PHE A 174 6.10 -9.39 8.01
N CYS A 175 7.34 -9.65 8.40
CA CYS A 175 7.72 -9.72 9.81
C CYS A 175 7.51 -8.37 10.51
N LYS A 176 7.83 -7.25 9.84
CA LYS A 176 7.60 -5.91 10.36
C LYS A 176 6.11 -5.61 10.53
N ASP A 177 5.27 -5.97 9.56
CA ASP A 177 3.83 -5.81 9.67
C ASP A 177 3.25 -6.69 10.79
N LEU A 178 3.77 -7.90 11.04
CA LEU A 178 3.36 -8.70 12.20
C LEU A 178 3.73 -8.01 13.51
N GLN A 179 4.95 -7.46 13.62
CA GLN A 179 5.39 -6.70 14.79
C GLN A 179 4.46 -5.51 15.07
N ASP A 180 4.10 -4.76 14.03
CA ASP A 180 3.36 -3.51 14.18
C ASP A 180 1.84 -3.74 14.35
N LEU A 181 1.28 -4.79 13.75
CA LEU A 181 -0.17 -5.00 13.67
C LEU A 181 -0.69 -6.15 14.53
N VAL A 182 0.17 -7.12 14.86
CA VAL A 182 -0.19 -8.31 15.64
C VAL A 182 0.92 -8.63 16.66
N PRO A 183 1.26 -7.67 17.55
CA PRO A 183 2.47 -7.74 18.38
C PRO A 183 2.51 -8.98 19.29
N GLU A 184 1.36 -9.42 19.81
CA GLU A 184 1.27 -10.64 20.62
C GLU A 184 1.72 -11.88 19.84
N PHE A 185 1.17 -12.07 18.63
CA PHE A 185 1.57 -13.18 17.74
C PHE A 185 3.03 -13.08 17.31
N TYR A 186 3.52 -11.86 17.05
CA TYR A 186 4.93 -11.65 16.71
C TYR A 186 5.87 -12.02 17.85
N ASN A 187 5.50 -11.70 19.10
CA ASN A 187 6.27 -12.06 20.27
C ASN A 187 6.38 -13.59 20.42
N ASP A 188 5.26 -14.30 20.28
CA ASP A 188 5.25 -15.78 20.28
C ASP A 188 6.15 -16.35 19.17
N LEU A 189 6.08 -15.76 17.98
CA LEU A 189 6.89 -16.16 16.83
C LEU A 189 8.39 -16.00 17.09
N ILE A 190 8.85 -14.87 17.63
CA ILE A 190 10.28 -14.67 17.91
C ILE A 190 10.76 -15.43 19.15
N THR A 191 9.86 -15.80 20.07
CA THR A 191 10.21 -16.68 21.18
C THR A 191 10.48 -18.10 20.69
N SER A 192 9.67 -18.62 19.77
CA SER A 192 9.88 -19.95 19.18
C SER A 192 10.97 -19.97 18.11
N HIS A 193 11.09 -18.91 17.30
CA HIS A 193 12.01 -18.81 16.16
C HIS A 193 12.80 -17.48 16.22
N PRO A 194 13.86 -17.39 17.04
CA PRO A 194 14.55 -16.12 17.32
C PRO A 194 15.23 -15.46 16.11
N ASP A 195 15.55 -16.22 15.05
CA ASP A 195 16.13 -15.71 13.82
C ASP A 195 15.21 -14.73 13.08
N VAL A 196 13.89 -14.84 13.28
CA VAL A 196 12.88 -13.92 12.75
C VAL A 196 13.13 -12.47 13.19
N LYS A 197 13.71 -12.26 14.38
CA LYS A 197 14.06 -10.92 14.86
C LYS A 197 15.08 -10.24 13.93
N CYS A 198 16.17 -10.94 13.59
CA CYS A 198 17.19 -10.43 12.68
C CYS A 198 16.61 -10.12 11.28
N ILE A 199 15.67 -10.96 10.82
CA ILE A 199 14.96 -10.74 9.54
C ILE A 199 14.10 -9.48 9.61
N THR A 200 13.42 -9.25 10.74
CA THR A 200 12.58 -8.05 10.94
C THR A 200 13.42 -6.78 10.94
N GLU A 201 14.58 -6.80 11.60
CA GLU A 201 15.54 -5.69 11.66
C GLU A 201 16.14 -5.36 10.28
N SER A 202 16.12 -6.30 9.34
CA SER A 202 16.56 -6.06 7.95
C SER A 202 15.55 -5.31 7.08
N TYR A 203 14.36 -5.00 7.61
CA TYR A 203 13.34 -4.25 6.88
C TYR A 203 13.85 -2.87 6.47
N SER A 204 13.63 -2.53 5.19
CA SER A 204 14.04 -1.25 4.62
C SER A 204 12.83 -0.36 4.37
N TYR A 205 12.91 0.88 4.84
CA TYR A 205 11.96 1.96 4.59
C TYR A 205 12.27 2.72 3.29
N VAL A 206 13.36 2.39 2.60
CA VAL A 206 13.74 3.02 1.32
C VAL A 206 12.61 2.89 0.30
N GLY A 207 12.27 3.98 -0.37
CA GLY A 207 11.16 4.10 -1.32
C GLY A 207 9.81 4.45 -0.69
N ARG A 208 9.66 4.39 0.65
CA ARG A 208 8.45 4.86 1.34
C ARG A 208 8.43 6.37 1.42
N LYS A 209 7.23 6.95 1.54
CA LYS A 209 7.05 8.38 1.75
C LYS A 209 6.78 8.69 3.21
N ALA A 210 7.45 9.70 3.73
CA ALA A 210 7.22 10.21 5.08
C ALA A 210 7.12 11.74 5.07
N LEU A 211 6.43 12.29 6.07
CA LEU A 211 6.40 13.74 6.28
C LEU A 211 7.79 14.21 6.68
N ILE A 212 8.35 15.18 5.96
CA ILE A 212 9.74 15.60 6.16
C ILE A 212 10.00 16.08 7.60
N HIS A 213 9.02 16.73 8.21
CA HIS A 213 9.13 17.23 9.59
C HIS A 213 9.15 16.12 10.66
N SER A 214 8.89 14.88 10.28
CA SER A 214 8.91 13.72 11.18
C SER A 214 10.18 12.87 11.03
N LEU A 215 11.03 13.20 10.05
CA LEU A 215 12.31 12.53 9.87
C LEU A 215 13.30 12.94 10.96
N ARG A 216 14.26 12.05 11.24
CA ARG A 216 15.38 12.31 12.13
C ARG A 216 16.16 13.55 11.67
N ALA A 217 16.46 14.47 12.58
CA ALA A 217 17.29 15.63 12.29
C ALA A 217 18.77 15.22 12.04
N GLY A 218 19.47 16.02 11.24
CA GLY A 218 20.87 15.80 10.86
C GLY A 218 21.08 14.83 9.70
N VAL A 219 20.02 14.40 9.02
CA VAL A 219 20.10 13.38 7.97
C VAL A 219 20.25 14.00 6.58
N GLU A 220 20.96 13.29 5.72
CA GLU A 220 21.12 13.66 4.32
C GLU A 220 19.89 13.22 3.53
N ILE A 221 19.37 14.10 2.68
CA ILE A 221 18.26 13.88 1.75
C ILE A 221 18.79 14.05 0.34
N LYS A 222 18.75 12.97 -0.44
CA LYS A 222 19.19 12.97 -1.85
C LYS A 222 18.01 13.14 -2.77
N LYS A 223 18.06 14.16 -3.64
CA LYS A 223 17.04 14.37 -4.67
C LYS A 223 17.73 14.70 -5.99
N ARG A 224 17.58 13.81 -6.98
CA ARG A 224 18.30 13.88 -8.26
C ARG A 224 19.82 13.88 -8.01
N ASN A 225 20.49 14.98 -8.37
CA ASN A 225 21.94 15.14 -8.23
C ASN A 225 22.31 16.03 -7.02
N ASP A 226 21.32 16.47 -6.24
CA ASP A 226 21.54 17.38 -5.11
C ASP A 226 21.43 16.63 -3.78
N SER A 227 22.32 17.01 -2.86
CA SER A 227 22.33 16.57 -1.47
C SER A 227 21.90 17.73 -0.57
N TRP A 228 20.96 17.45 0.32
CA TRP A 228 20.40 18.39 1.27
C TRP A 228 20.55 17.82 2.68
N VAL A 229 20.83 18.67 3.66
CA VAL A 229 20.82 18.28 5.08
C VAL A 229 19.55 18.79 5.72
N TRP A 230 18.78 17.89 6.31
CA TRP A 230 17.62 18.22 7.13
C TRP A 230 18.06 18.44 8.57
N ASP A 231 17.80 19.62 9.15
CA ASP A 231 18.18 19.94 10.54
C ASP A 231 17.02 19.84 11.55
N GLY A 232 15.83 19.46 11.10
CA GLY A 232 14.60 19.44 11.90
C GLY A 232 13.66 20.63 11.63
N GLU A 233 14.13 21.68 10.95
CA GLU A 233 13.31 22.82 10.55
C GLU A 233 13.42 23.17 9.06
N LYS A 234 14.63 23.07 8.50
CA LYS A 234 14.96 23.48 7.14
C LYS A 234 15.89 22.49 6.45
N LEU A 235 15.80 22.47 5.13
CA LEU A 235 16.77 21.81 4.26
C LEU A 235 17.85 22.81 3.87
N THR A 236 19.10 22.39 3.97
CA THR A 236 20.25 23.22 3.63
C THR A 236 21.16 22.51 2.63
N SER A 237 21.62 23.21 1.59
CA SER A 237 22.60 22.67 0.64
C SER A 237 23.62 23.73 0.22
N ASN A 238 24.88 23.29 0.07
CA ASN A 238 26.01 24.13 -0.32
C ASN A 238 26.50 23.85 -1.75
N ASN A 239 25.83 22.95 -2.48
CA ASN A 239 26.31 22.44 -3.78
C ASN A 239 25.69 23.17 -4.98
N HIS A 240 25.05 24.32 -4.76
CA HIS A 240 24.36 25.06 -5.80
C HIS A 240 25.27 26.10 -6.46
N LYS A 241 25.03 26.37 -7.74
CA LYS A 241 25.65 27.47 -8.49
C LYS A 241 24.57 28.46 -8.91
N ILE A 242 24.83 29.75 -8.78
CA ILE A 242 23.92 30.78 -9.31
C ILE A 242 24.29 31.00 -10.78
N LEU A 243 23.30 30.88 -11.68
CA LEU A 243 23.51 31.06 -13.12
C LEU A 243 23.82 32.53 -13.50
N PHE A 244 23.37 33.48 -12.69
CA PHE A 244 23.60 34.93 -12.83
C PHE A 244 23.82 35.58 -11.45
N PRO A 245 25.05 35.52 -10.90
CA PRO A 245 25.32 36.11 -9.60
C PRO A 245 25.34 37.64 -9.69
N VAL A 246 24.87 38.31 -8.62
CA VAL A 246 24.88 39.78 -8.52
C VAL A 246 26.31 40.31 -8.31
N VAL A 247 27.16 39.51 -7.67
CA VAL A 247 28.58 39.76 -7.39
C VAL A 247 29.36 38.45 -7.41
N ASP A 248 30.68 38.51 -7.55
CA ASP A 248 31.54 37.35 -7.37
C ASP A 248 31.38 36.78 -5.95
N TYR A 249 31.41 35.45 -5.83
CA TYR A 249 31.16 34.74 -4.57
C TYR A 249 32.07 33.51 -4.41
N ASP A 250 32.49 33.24 -3.17
CA ASP A 250 33.29 32.05 -2.85
C ASP A 250 32.40 30.80 -2.70
N SER A 251 31.25 30.94 -2.04
CA SER A 251 30.28 29.86 -1.84
C SER A 251 28.86 30.40 -1.66
N ILE A 252 27.86 29.52 -1.82
CA ILE A 252 26.47 29.81 -1.54
C ILE A 252 25.85 28.69 -0.71
N THR A 253 25.00 29.07 0.22
CA THR A 253 24.12 28.16 0.95
C THR A 253 22.68 28.46 0.58
N VAL A 254 21.96 27.44 0.12
CA VAL A 254 20.52 27.50 -0.14
C VAL A 254 19.80 26.87 1.03
N SER A 255 18.75 27.54 1.52
CA SER A 255 17.90 27.03 2.59
C SER A 255 16.43 27.03 2.18
N ILE A 256 15.74 25.92 2.46
CA ILE A 256 14.33 25.73 2.16
C ILE A 256 13.61 25.34 3.45
N LYS A 257 12.54 26.05 3.79
CA LYS A 257 11.60 25.66 4.84
C LYS A 257 10.43 24.90 4.20
N PRO A 258 10.29 23.58 4.43
CA PRO A 258 9.21 22.80 3.85
C PRO A 258 7.84 23.23 4.40
N LYS A 259 6.77 22.93 3.64
CA LYS A 259 5.41 23.01 4.16
C LYS A 259 5.17 21.89 5.17
N LYS A 260 4.20 22.09 6.06
CA LYS A 260 3.87 21.13 7.13
C LYS A 260 3.43 19.76 6.59
N ASP A 261 2.80 19.72 5.42
CA ASP A 261 2.29 18.52 4.78
C ASP A 261 3.20 17.98 3.67
N GLU A 262 4.41 18.53 3.53
CA GLU A 262 5.36 18.08 2.51
C GLU A 262 5.89 16.68 2.85
N ASN A 263 5.79 15.76 1.89
CA ASN A 263 6.32 14.42 1.99
C ASN A 263 7.58 14.24 1.14
N ILE A 264 8.43 13.32 1.56
CA ILE A 264 9.63 12.94 0.83
C ILE A 264 9.81 11.43 0.81
N GLU A 265 10.40 10.93 -0.27
CA GLU A 265 10.78 9.54 -0.40
C GLU A 265 12.05 9.27 0.41
N ILE A 266 12.01 8.22 1.24
CA ILE A 266 13.14 7.78 2.04
C ILE A 266 14.16 7.13 1.13
N THR A 267 15.40 7.57 1.23
CA THR A 267 16.53 7.05 0.45
C THR A 267 17.51 6.25 1.30
N ASP A 268 17.44 6.39 2.63
CA ASP A 268 18.32 5.72 3.59
C ASP A 268 17.57 5.47 4.92
N ASN A 269 17.72 4.29 5.52
CA ASN A 269 17.02 3.94 6.76
C ASN A 269 17.43 4.80 7.96
N SER A 270 18.61 5.42 7.95
CA SER A 270 19.05 6.34 9.00
C SER A 270 18.19 7.61 9.08
N GLN A 271 17.41 7.92 8.04
CA GLN A 271 16.44 9.02 7.99
C GLN A 271 15.24 8.79 8.92
N VAL A 272 14.98 7.53 9.29
CA VAL A 272 13.78 7.10 10.00
C VAL A 272 14.10 6.82 11.48
N ASP A 273 13.17 7.18 12.34
CA ASP A 273 13.14 6.82 13.75
C ASP A 273 11.69 6.53 14.20
N GLU A 274 11.50 6.27 15.49
CA GLU A 274 10.19 5.96 16.08
C GLU A 274 9.14 7.08 15.95
N ASN A 275 9.55 8.32 15.65
CA ASN A 275 8.66 9.47 15.48
C ASN A 275 8.27 9.72 14.02
N THR A 276 8.81 8.93 13.09
CA THR A 276 8.58 9.10 11.66
C THR A 276 7.12 8.80 11.29
N ILE A 277 6.47 9.78 10.66
CA ILE A 277 5.09 9.70 10.19
C ILE A 277 5.12 9.41 8.70
N PHE A 278 4.76 8.19 8.35
CA PHE A 278 4.62 7.77 6.95
C PHE A 278 3.35 8.35 6.31
N ALA A 279 3.41 8.62 5.01
CA ALA A 279 2.36 9.26 4.22
C ALA A 279 1.85 8.38 3.06
N ASP A 280 2.24 7.10 3.06
CA ASP A 280 1.84 6.09 2.06
C ASP A 280 0.54 5.35 2.41
#